data_AF-A0A3C0R3F2-F1
#
_entry.id   AF-A0A3C0R3F2-F1
#
_cell.length_a   1.000
_cell.length_b   1.000
_cell.length_c   1.000
_cell.angle_alpha   90.00
_cell.angle_beta   90.00
_cell.angle_gamma   90.00
#
_symmetry.space_group_name_H-M   'P 1'
#
loop_
_entity.id
_entity.type
_entity.pdbx_description
1 polymer ?
#
loop_
_entity_poly.entity_id
_entity_poly.type
_entity_poly.pdbx_seq_one_letter_code
_entity_poly.pdbx_strand_id
1 'polypeptide(L)'
;RSAASDWSRFPLGTRFRLVDTDEEYVIDDYGTALVGTETIDLYKPTRLEMKRWGVRHVDIDILEWGSDEASLKVLAPRAKHRCVRKMIASLERKKMQQKKKA
;
A
#
# COMPACT_ATOMS: atom_id res chain seq x y z
N ARG A 1 -2.96 2.81 12.76
CA ARG A 1 -3.71 3.83 11.99
C ARG A 1 -3.88 3.36 10.55
N SER A 2 -4.80 3.91 9.76
CA SER A 2 -5.03 3.49 8.36
C SER A 2 -4.14 4.27 7.38
N ALA A 3 -3.75 3.62 6.29
CA ALA A 3 -2.99 4.21 5.21
C ALA A 3 -3.33 3.56 3.86
N ALA A 4 -3.21 4.34 2.78
CA ALA A 4 -3.44 3.90 1.42
C ALA A 4 -2.12 3.78 0.63
N SER A 5 -2.02 2.81 -0.26
CA SER A 5 -0.85 2.66 -1.14
C SER A 5 -1.18 1.87 -2.43
N ASP A 6 -0.16 1.63 -3.26
CA ASP A 6 -0.21 0.59 -4.29
C ASP A 6 0.00 -0.80 -3.65
N TRP A 7 -1.04 -1.63 -3.64
CA TRP A 7 -0.97 -2.97 -3.05
C TRP A 7 -0.02 -3.94 -3.76
N SER A 8 0.41 -3.64 -4.99
CA SER A 8 1.47 -4.43 -5.64
C SER A 8 2.87 -4.14 -5.07
N ARG A 9 3.02 -3.04 -4.32
CA ARG A 9 4.25 -2.66 -3.61
C ARG A 9 4.14 -2.92 -2.12
N PHE A 10 3.06 -2.47 -1.47
CA PHE A 10 2.75 -2.72 -0.06
C PHE A 10 1.42 -3.46 0.04
N PRO A 11 1.44 -4.80 0.07
CA PRO A 11 0.23 -5.60 0.03
C PRO A 11 -0.72 -5.30 1.19
N LEU A 12 -2.00 -5.58 0.98
CA LEU A 12 -3.05 -5.46 1.99
C LEU A 12 -2.63 -6.12 3.31
N GLY A 13 -2.72 -5.36 4.40
CA GLY A 13 -2.32 -5.76 5.74
C GLY A 13 -0.87 -5.44 6.11
N THR A 14 -0.07 -4.85 5.22
CA THR A 14 1.30 -4.43 5.56
C THR A 14 1.27 -3.45 6.73
N ARG A 15 2.01 -3.76 7.79
CA ARG A 15 2.18 -2.91 8.96
C ARG A 15 3.55 -2.26 8.92
N PHE A 16 3.56 -0.97 9.15
CA PHE A 16 4.79 -0.19 9.16
C PHE A 16 4.73 0.90 10.23
N ARG A 17 5.91 1.44 10.54
CA ARG A 17 6.10 2.47 11.54
C ARG A 17 6.92 3.60 10.96
N LEU A 18 6.52 4.84 11.26
CA LEU A 18 7.33 6.01 10.91
C LEU A 18 8.51 6.10 11.87
N VAL A 19 9.74 6.17 11.34
CA VAL A 19 10.96 6.22 12.17
C VAL A 19 10.97 7.47 13.06
N ASP A 20 10.56 8.61 12.53
CA ASP A 20 10.63 9.90 13.24
C ASP A 20 9.63 10.05 14.40
N THR A 21 8.47 9.37 14.32
CA THR A 21 7.35 9.59 15.25
C THR A 21 6.91 8.34 15.99
N ASP A 22 7.46 7.17 15.65
CA ASP A 22 7.06 5.85 16.17
C ASP A 22 5.57 5.51 15.90
N GLU A 23 4.88 6.30 15.07
CA GLU A 23 3.47 6.07 14.75
C GLU A 23 3.32 4.85 13.83
N GLU A 24 2.48 3.89 14.26
CA GLU A 24 2.16 2.69 13.48
C GLU A 24 0.93 2.86 12.56
N TYR A 25 1.08 2.33 11.34
CA TYR A 25 0.07 2.32 10.30
C TYR A 25 -0.09 0.92 9.69
N VAL A 26 -1.30 0.63 9.20
CA VAL A 26 -1.62 -0.54 8.41
C VAL A 26 -2.11 -0.09 7.04
N ILE A 27 -1.64 -0.76 5.99
CA ILE A 27 -2.16 -0.60 4.65
C ILE A 27 -3.47 -1.37 4.54
N ASP A 28 -4.58 -0.65 4.51
CA ASP A 28 -5.94 -1.19 4.39
C ASP A 28 -6.74 -0.55 3.25
N ASP A 29 -6.20 0.48 2.59
CA ASP A 29 -6.82 1.15 1.45
C ASP A 29 -5.85 1.32 0.27
N TYR A 30 -6.37 1.73 -0.90
CA TYR A 30 -5.59 2.04 -2.09
C TYR A 30 -6.18 3.22 -2.87
N GLY A 31 -5.32 3.92 -3.61
CA GLY A 31 -5.71 5.12 -4.36
C GLY A 31 -5.21 5.10 -5.80
N THR A 32 -6.01 5.57 -6.75
CA THR A 32 -5.63 5.62 -8.17
C THR A 32 -4.35 6.44 -8.41
N ALA A 33 -4.13 7.50 -7.63
CA ALA A 33 -2.94 8.36 -7.71
C ALA A 33 -1.65 7.68 -7.17
N LEU A 34 -1.80 6.60 -6.39
CA LEU A 34 -0.69 5.90 -5.73
C LEU A 34 -0.18 4.73 -6.57
N VAL A 35 -1.00 4.23 -7.52
CA VAL A 35 -0.64 3.06 -8.34
C VAL A 35 0.58 3.37 -9.22
N GLY A 36 1.64 2.58 -9.04
CA GLY A 36 2.93 2.72 -9.70
C GLY A 36 3.94 3.59 -8.95
N THR A 37 3.56 4.27 -7.88
CA THR A 37 4.44 5.13 -7.08
C THR A 37 4.87 4.44 -5.79
N GLU A 38 5.86 5.01 -5.09
CA GLU A 38 6.27 4.57 -3.74
C GLU A 38 5.59 5.41 -2.65
N THR A 39 4.51 6.10 -3.00
CA THR A 39 3.79 7.00 -2.09
C THR A 39 2.81 6.19 -1.23
N ILE A 40 2.91 6.39 0.08
CA ILE A 40 1.89 5.97 1.05
C ILE A 40 1.12 7.22 1.50
N ASP A 41 -0.19 7.21 1.36
CA ASP A 41 -1.07 8.28 1.83
C ASP A 41 -1.58 7.95 3.23
N LEU A 42 -1.24 8.78 4.21
CA LEU A 42 -1.59 8.54 5.61
C LEU A 42 -2.95 9.17 5.92
N TYR A 43 -3.85 8.38 6.49
CA TYR A 43 -5.10 8.94 7.00
C TYR A 43 -4.84 9.92 8.14
N LYS A 44 -5.36 11.15 8.02
CA LYS A 44 -5.37 12.16 9.09
C LYS A 44 -6.81 12.59 9.37
N PRO A 45 -7.26 12.59 10.64
CA PRO A 45 -8.65 12.89 10.99
C PRO A 45 -9.12 14.31 10.60
N THR A 46 -8.22 15.29 10.59
CA THR A 46 -8.58 16.69 10.33
C THR A 46 -7.79 17.32 9.18
N ARG A 47 -8.40 18.31 8.50
CA ARG A 47 -7.73 19.10 7.44
C ARG A 47 -6.50 19.85 7.97
N LEU A 48 -6.52 20.25 9.24
CA LEU A 48 -5.37 20.91 9.87
C LEU A 48 -4.20 19.93 10.02
N GLU A 49 -4.44 18.71 10.48
CA GLU A 49 -3.41 17.66 10.56
C GLU A 49 -2.91 17.24 9.17
N MET A 50 -3.80 17.10 8.19
CA MET A 50 -3.39 16.89 6.78
C MET A 50 -2.45 17.99 6.30
N LYS A 51 -2.79 19.26 6.57
CA LYS A 51 -1.97 20.41 6.16
C LYS A 51 -0.63 20.45 6.90
N ARG A 52 -0.61 20.12 8.21
CA ARG A 52 0.62 20.04 9.01
C ARG A 52 1.52 18.90 8.54
N TRP A 53 0.93 17.79 8.08
CA TRP A 53 1.66 16.68 7.48
C TRP A 53 2.21 17.06 6.10
N GLY A 54 1.37 17.40 5.13
CA GLY A 54 1.82 17.69 3.76
C GLY A 54 2.56 16.51 3.09
N VAL A 55 3.05 16.74 1.87
CA VAL A 55 3.87 15.76 1.15
C VAL A 55 5.31 15.84 1.67
N ARG A 56 5.90 14.69 2.01
CA ARG A 56 7.27 14.60 2.51
C ARG A 56 7.84 13.20 2.30
N HIS A 57 9.17 13.10 2.35
CA HIS A 57 9.88 11.83 2.44
C HIS A 57 10.22 11.56 3.89
N VAL A 58 9.97 10.33 4.34
CA VAL A 58 10.25 9.85 5.70
C VAL A 58 10.72 8.42 5.61
N ASP A 59 11.53 8.01 6.57
CA ASP A 59 11.92 6.62 6.70
C ASP A 59 10.82 5.81 7.41
N ILE A 60 10.63 4.57 6.97
CA ILE A 60 9.67 3.64 7.55
C ILE A 60 10.35 2.32 7.90
N ASP A 61 9.96 1.76 9.04
CA ASP A 61 10.24 0.38 9.38
C ASP A 61 9.05 -0.49 8.95
N ILE A 62 9.29 -1.52 8.13
CA ILE A 62 8.27 -2.55 7.88
C ILE A 62 8.27 -3.51 9.06
N LEU A 63 7.18 -3.51 9.81
CA LEU A 63 6.97 -4.40 10.96
C LEU A 63 6.49 -5.78 10.50
N GLU A 64 5.59 -5.80 9.53
CA GLU A 64 5.00 -7.01 8.98
C GLU A 64 4.56 -6.79 7.53
N TRP A 65 4.96 -7.68 6.62
CA TRP A 65 4.48 -7.63 5.25
C TRP A 65 3.07 -8.20 5.14
N GLY A 66 2.21 -7.51 4.39
CA GLY A 66 0.86 -7.97 4.07
C GLY A 66 0.84 -9.15 3.09
N SER A 67 -0.37 -9.54 2.67
CA SER A 67 -0.57 -10.69 1.79
C SER A 67 -0.92 -10.29 0.35
N ASP A 68 -0.11 -10.78 -0.60
CA ASP A 68 -0.37 -10.65 -2.03
C ASP A 68 -1.68 -11.38 -2.40
N GLU A 69 -1.94 -12.56 -1.83
CA GLU A 69 -3.17 -13.34 -2.01
C GLU A 69 -4.41 -12.60 -1.52
N ALA A 70 -4.35 -12.03 -0.31
CA ALA A 70 -5.46 -11.26 0.25
C ALA A 70 -5.74 -10.02 -0.61
N SER A 71 -4.69 -9.34 -1.08
CA SER A 71 -4.79 -8.22 -2.01
C SER A 71 -5.52 -8.63 -3.29
N LEU A 72 -5.10 -9.72 -3.93
CA LEU A 72 -5.73 -10.23 -5.15
C LEU A 72 -7.21 -10.58 -4.93
N LYS A 73 -7.56 -11.21 -3.80
CA LYS A 73 -8.95 -11.57 -3.49
C LYS A 73 -9.86 -10.34 -3.43
N VAL A 74 -9.38 -9.23 -2.86
CA VAL A 74 -10.14 -7.98 -2.76
C VAL A 74 -10.16 -7.22 -4.09
N LEU A 75 -9.05 -7.24 -4.85
CA LEU A 75 -8.92 -6.51 -6.11
C LEU A 75 -9.63 -7.20 -7.28
N ALA A 76 -9.69 -8.53 -7.33
CA ALA A 76 -10.28 -9.30 -8.42
C ALA A 76 -11.70 -8.85 -8.81
N PRO A 77 -12.68 -8.70 -7.90
CA PRO A 77 -14.02 -8.22 -8.26
C PRO A 77 -14.05 -6.76 -8.73
N ARG A 78 -12.95 -6.00 -8.55
CA ARG A 78 -12.82 -4.58 -8.90
C ARG A 78 -12.03 -4.36 -10.20
N ALA A 79 -11.71 -5.44 -10.93
CA ALA A 79 -10.90 -5.42 -12.15
C ALA A 79 -11.48 -4.60 -13.32
N LYS A 80 -12.72 -4.11 -13.23
CA LYS A 80 -13.25 -3.13 -14.20
C LYS A 80 -12.42 -1.83 -14.25
N HIS A 81 -11.78 -1.46 -13.13
CA HIS A 81 -10.97 -0.24 -13.05
C HIS A 81 -9.56 -0.45 -13.59
N ARG A 82 -9.08 0.48 -14.44
CA ARG A 82 -7.75 0.40 -15.06
C ARG A 82 -6.60 0.36 -14.03
N CYS A 83 -6.70 1.14 -12.95
CA CYS A 83 -5.71 1.16 -11.87
C CYS A 83 -5.63 -0.19 -11.15
N VAL A 84 -6.78 -0.79 -10.84
CA VAL A 84 -6.87 -2.12 -10.23
C VAL A 84 -6.23 -3.19 -11.11
N ARG A 85 -6.50 -3.19 -12.42
CA ARG A 85 -5.86 -4.14 -13.36
C ARG A 85 -4.34 -4.05 -13.37
N LYS A 86 -3.79 -2.83 -13.24
CA LYS A 86 -2.33 -2.65 -13.15
C LYS A 86 -1.77 -3.31 -11.88
N MET A 87 -2.42 -3.11 -10.74
CA MET A 87 -2.00 -3.74 -9.47
C MET A 87 -2.09 -5.26 -9.54
N ILE A 88 -3.20 -5.81 -10.04
CA ILE A 88 -3.37 -7.26 -10.24
C ILE A 88 -2.25 -7.81 -11.11
N ALA A 89 -1.99 -7.21 -12.27
CA ALA A 89 -0.95 -7.68 -13.17
C ALA A 89 0.45 -7.63 -12.53
N SER A 90 0.74 -6.63 -11.69
CA SER A 90 2.00 -6.55 -10.95
C SER A 90 2.11 -7.62 -9.87
N LEU A 91 1.04 -7.89 -9.12
CA LEU A 91 0.98 -8.95 -8.11
C LEU A 91 1.16 -10.34 -8.74
N GLU A 92 0.49 -10.61 -9.86
CA GLU A 92 0.62 -11.88 -10.59
C GLU A 92 2.06 -12.09 -11.11
N ARG A 93 2.68 -11.04 -11.65
CA ARG A 93 4.10 -11.08 -12.06
C ARG A 93 5.03 -11.35 -10.88
N LYS A 94 4.78 -10.73 -9.72
CA LYS A 94 5.57 -10.93 -8.50
C LYS A 94 5.47 -12.38 -8.02
N LYS A 95 4.25 -12.92 -7.97
CA LYS A 95 3.99 -14.32 -7.62
C LYS A 95 4.67 -15.31 -8.55
N MET A 96 4.67 -15.05 -9.85
CA MET A 96 5.39 -15.90 -10.82
C MET A 96 6.90 -15.89 -10.59
N GLN A 97 7.48 -14.73 -10.25
CA GLN A 97 8.90 -14.62 -9.96
C GLN A 97 9.29 -15.34 -8.66
N GLN A 98 8.46 -15.27 -7.62
CA GLN A 98 8.68 -16.01 -6.38
C GLN A 98 8.68 -17.52 -6.62
N LYS A 99 7.75 -18.04 -7.42
CA LYS A 99 7.71 -19.46 -7.80
C LYS A 99 8.93 -19.94 -8.58
N LYS A 100 9.58 -19.07 -9.35
CA LYS A 100 10.82 -19.42 -10.08
C LYS A 100 12.06 -19.48 -9.18
N LYS A 101 11.99 -18.88 -8.00
CA LYS A 101 13.11 -18.80 -7.04
C LYS A 101 13.03 -19.85 -5.93
N ALA A 102 11.89 -20.54 -5.81
CA ALA A 102 11.66 -21.65 -4.89
C ALA A 102 11.92 -22.97 -5.61
#